data_AF-A0AAX3BBM1-F1
#
_entry.id   AF-A0AAX3BBM1-F1
#
_cell.length_a   1.000
_cell.length_b   1.000
_cell.length_c   1.000
_cell.angle_alpha   90.00
_cell.angle_beta   90.00
_cell.angle_gamma   90.00
#
_symmetry.space_group_name_H-M   'P 1'
#
loop_
_entity.id
_entity.type
_entity.pdbx_description
1 polymer ?
#
loop_
_entity_poly.entity_id
_entity_poly.type
_entity_poly.pdbx_seq_one_letter_code
_entity_poly.pdbx_strand_id
1 'polypeptide(L)'
;MRGEEDSEKARFGRSKERRNDAKLMALGLVTDTMGFIRYSHIYEGNIRDSKTLKKTIKDMEERYPSEGHCPVIVIDAGIATEENLRMLREQKRDYVCLYWLKMKDRHIAEIEEKGRRLTDRRGNEILPNG
;
A
#
# COMPACT_ATOMS: atom_id res chain seq x y z
N MET A 1 21.33 -3.92 17.00
CA MET A 1 21.68 -4.86 15.91
C MET A 1 22.37 -4.09 14.80
N ARG A 2 23.67 -4.29 14.60
CA ARG A 2 24.33 -3.93 13.33
C ARG A 2 23.82 -4.94 12.31
N GLY A 3 23.00 -4.50 11.35
CA GLY A 3 22.64 -5.33 10.21
C GLY A 3 23.92 -5.70 9.48
N GLU A 4 24.11 -7.01 9.28
CA GLU A 4 25.30 -7.64 8.70
C GLU A 4 25.85 -6.87 7.50
N GLU A 5 27.17 -6.68 7.48
CA GLU A 5 27.87 -5.88 6.48
C GLU A 5 27.71 -6.43 5.03
N ASP A 6 27.20 -7.67 4.87
CA ASP A 6 27.17 -8.43 3.61
C ASP A 6 25.80 -8.95 3.12
N SER A 7 24.67 -8.42 3.62
CA SER A 7 23.37 -8.83 3.04
C SER A 7 23.24 -8.40 1.57
N GLU A 8 23.06 -9.38 0.67
CA GLU A 8 22.82 -9.14 -0.77
C GLU A 8 21.58 -8.31 -1.06
N LYS A 9 20.64 -8.21 -0.11
CA LYS A 9 19.42 -7.39 -0.24
C LYS A 9 19.60 -5.97 0.28
N ALA A 10 20.62 -5.69 1.07
CA ALA A 10 20.80 -4.39 1.67
C ALA A 10 21.38 -3.39 0.66
N ARG A 11 20.78 -2.19 0.58
CA ARG A 11 21.19 -1.12 -0.35
C ARG A 11 21.19 0.24 0.34
N PHE A 12 22.13 1.11 0.01
CA PHE A 12 22.05 2.51 0.41
C PHE A 12 20.85 3.20 -0.27
N GLY A 13 20.25 4.16 0.41
CA GLY A 13 19.09 4.88 -0.09
C GLY A 13 18.68 6.00 0.86
N ARG A 14 17.64 6.75 0.49
CA ARG A 14 17.13 7.85 1.31
C ARG A 14 16.30 7.30 2.46
N SER A 15 16.90 7.22 3.64
CA SER A 15 16.19 6.81 4.86
C SER A 15 15.27 7.94 5.38
N LYS A 16 14.20 7.57 6.08
CA LYS A 16 13.32 8.55 6.76
C LYS A 16 14.07 9.34 7.84
N GLU A 17 15.05 8.69 8.48
CA GLU A 17 15.94 9.28 9.48
C GLU A 17 17.07 10.12 8.89
N ARG A 18 17.16 10.23 7.55
CA ARG A 18 18.23 10.96 6.81
C ARG A 18 19.66 10.51 7.14
N ARG A 19 19.77 9.25 7.55
CA ARG A 19 21.04 8.54 7.75
C ARG A 19 21.61 8.06 6.43
N ASN A 20 22.91 8.26 6.26
CA ASN A 20 23.70 7.82 5.10
C ASN A 20 24.77 6.78 5.48
N ASP A 21 24.87 6.45 6.76
CA ASP A 21 25.86 5.53 7.35
C ASP A 21 25.37 4.07 7.40
N ALA A 22 24.14 3.80 6.97
CA ALA A 22 23.52 2.48 7.05
C ALA A 22 22.84 2.09 5.73
N LYS A 23 23.00 0.82 5.35
CA LYS A 23 22.22 0.20 4.28
C LYS A 23 20.78 -0.02 4.77
N LEU A 24 19.83 0.04 3.85
CA LEU A 24 18.41 -0.17 4.09
C LEU A 24 17.97 -1.54 3.56
N MET A 25 16.91 -2.06 4.15
CA MET A 25 16.09 -3.15 3.64
C MET A 25 14.63 -2.71 3.72
N ALA A 26 13.78 -3.25 2.84
CA ALA A 26 12.34 -2.96 2.87
C ALA A 26 11.58 -4.16 3.45
N LEU A 27 10.72 -3.89 4.44
CA LEU A 27 9.83 -4.87 5.03
C LEU A 27 8.42 -4.65 4.49
N GLY A 28 7.90 -5.63 3.77
CA GLY A 28 6.47 -5.71 3.48
C GLY A 28 5.75 -6.47 4.59
N LEU A 29 4.65 -5.91 5.08
CA LEU A 29 3.84 -6.50 6.15
C LEU A 29 2.37 -6.45 5.77
N VAL A 30 1.65 -7.57 5.98
CA VAL A 30 0.20 -7.63 5.85
C VAL A 30 -0.37 -8.07 7.19
N THR A 31 -1.33 -7.31 7.68
CA THR A 31 -2.07 -7.62 8.90
C THR A 31 -3.53 -7.91 8.59
N ASP A 32 -4.18 -8.68 9.45
CA ASP A 32 -5.63 -8.76 9.46
C ASP A 32 -6.27 -7.57 10.21
N THR A 33 -7.59 -7.58 10.34
CA THR A 33 -8.37 -6.54 11.01
C THR A 33 -8.15 -6.49 12.53
N MET A 34 -7.58 -7.54 13.12
CA MET A 34 -7.19 -7.57 14.54
C MET A 34 -5.75 -7.09 14.75
N GLY A 35 -5.02 -6.81 13.67
CA GLY A 35 -3.62 -6.39 13.71
C GLY A 35 -2.62 -7.55 13.76
N PHE A 36 -3.06 -8.80 13.59
CA PHE A 36 -2.13 -9.92 13.53
C PHE A 36 -1.43 -9.99 12.18
N ILE A 37 -0.12 -10.24 12.20
CA ILE A 37 0.68 -10.38 10.99
C ILE A 37 0.29 -11.68 10.29
N ARG A 38 -0.24 -11.55 9.07
CA ARG A 38 -0.57 -12.67 8.17
C ARG A 38 0.57 -12.98 7.21
N TYR A 39 1.34 -11.96 6.83
CA TYR A 39 2.47 -12.12 5.93
C TYR A 39 3.53 -11.07 6.20
N SER A 40 4.79 -11.48 6.06
CA SER A 40 5.96 -10.61 6.11
C SER A 40 6.96 -11.02 5.03
N HIS A 41 7.61 -10.04 4.40
CA HIS A 41 8.67 -10.31 3.43
C HIS A 41 9.75 -9.24 3.44
N ILE A 42 11.00 -9.69 3.38
CA ILE A 42 12.17 -8.81 3.26
C ILE A 42 12.53 -8.66 1.79
N TYR A 43 12.29 -7.46 1.28
CA TYR A 43 12.67 -7.01 -0.06
C TYR A 43 14.04 -6.33 -0.04
N GLU A 44 14.60 -6.14 -1.24
CA GLU A 44 15.80 -5.33 -1.42
C GLU A 44 15.60 -3.91 -0.90
N GLY A 45 16.66 -3.36 -0.31
CA GLY A 45 16.71 -1.95 0.06
C GLY A 45 16.48 -1.04 -1.13
N ASN A 46 15.95 0.15 -0.86
CA ASN A 46 15.67 1.18 -1.88
C ASN A 46 14.63 0.75 -2.95
N ILE A 47 13.95 -0.40 -2.78
CA ILE A 47 12.75 -0.71 -3.54
C ILE A 47 11.65 0.32 -3.20
N ARG A 48 10.84 0.67 -4.20
CA ARG A 48 9.63 1.46 -3.97
C ARG A 48 8.51 0.54 -3.49
N ASP A 49 7.84 0.90 -2.40
CA ASP A 49 6.73 0.11 -1.83
C ASP A 49 5.64 -0.19 -2.88
N SER A 50 5.39 0.72 -3.81
CA SER A 50 4.47 0.50 -4.92
C SER A 50 4.78 -0.74 -5.78
N LYS A 51 6.02 -1.23 -5.80
CA LYS A 51 6.41 -2.42 -6.57
C LYS A 51 6.10 -3.75 -5.86
N THR A 52 5.74 -3.73 -4.58
CA THR A 52 5.60 -4.95 -3.77
C THR A 52 4.18 -5.53 -3.78
N LEU A 53 3.16 -4.72 -4.10
CA LEU A 53 1.75 -5.10 -3.94
C LEU A 53 1.38 -6.37 -4.70
N LYS A 54 1.67 -6.43 -6.01
CA LYS A 54 1.30 -7.58 -6.86
C LYS A 54 1.88 -8.89 -6.34
N LYS A 55 3.16 -8.88 -5.94
CA LYS A 55 3.81 -10.06 -5.36
C LYS A 55 3.19 -10.42 -4.01
N THR A 56 2.92 -9.42 -3.17
CA THR A 56 2.32 -9.63 -1.84
C THR A 56 0.94 -10.28 -1.95
N ILE A 57 0.08 -9.82 -2.86
CA ILE A 57 -1.24 -10.42 -3.10
C ILE A 57 -1.08 -11.86 -3.57
N LYS A 58 -0.23 -12.12 -4.57
CA LYS A 58 0.01 -13.47 -5.09
C LYS A 58 0.48 -14.42 -4.00
N ASP A 59 1.49 -14.02 -3.22
CA ASP A 59 2.03 -14.84 -2.13
C ASP A 59 0.96 -15.09 -1.04
N MET A 60 0.09 -14.11 -0.77
CA MET A 60 -1.03 -14.27 0.17
C MET A 60 -2.07 -15.27 -0.32
N GLU A 61 -2.43 -15.25 -1.60
CA GLU A 61 -3.39 -16.19 -2.19
C GLU A 61 -2.86 -17.62 -2.21
N GLU A 62 -1.58 -17.79 -2.53
CA GLU A 62 -0.93 -19.10 -2.50
C GLU A 62 -0.88 -19.68 -1.08
N ARG A 63 -0.68 -18.83 -0.06
CA ARG A 63 -0.51 -19.26 1.33
C ARG A 63 -1.82 -19.38 2.10
N TYR A 64 -2.80 -18.56 1.75
CA TYR A 64 -4.12 -18.50 2.35
C TYR A 64 -5.18 -18.51 1.25
N PRO A 65 -5.43 -19.68 0.61
CA PRO A 65 -6.46 -19.80 -0.38
C PRO A 65 -7.80 -19.36 0.21
N SER A 66 -8.37 -18.32 -0.35
CA SER A 66 -9.70 -17.88 0.04
C SER A 66 -10.74 -18.81 -0.58
N GLU A 67 -11.46 -19.58 0.24
CA GLU A 67 -12.61 -20.40 -0.17
C GLU A 67 -13.80 -19.50 -0.61
N GLY A 68 -13.62 -18.76 -1.71
CA GLY A 68 -14.61 -17.83 -2.26
C GLY A 68 -14.66 -16.44 -1.60
N HIS A 69 -13.84 -16.18 -0.57
CA HIS A 69 -13.82 -14.89 0.12
C HIS A 69 -12.73 -13.93 -0.40
N CYS A 70 -13.10 -12.90 -1.16
CA CYS A 70 -12.14 -11.88 -1.60
C CYS A 70 -11.99 -10.78 -0.53
N PRO A 71 -10.86 -10.67 0.19
CA PRO A 71 -10.70 -9.65 1.22
C PRO A 71 -10.57 -8.25 0.61
N VAL A 72 -11.10 -7.24 1.31
CA VAL A 72 -10.86 -5.83 0.98
C VAL A 72 -9.40 -5.49 1.27
N ILE A 73 -8.71 -4.90 0.31
CA ILE A 73 -7.30 -4.54 0.43
C ILE A 73 -7.17 -3.09 0.89
N VAL A 74 -6.58 -2.87 2.07
CA VAL A 74 -6.26 -1.52 2.57
C VAL A 74 -4.79 -1.22 2.30
N ILE A 75 -4.49 -0.15 1.56
CA ILE A 75 -3.12 0.23 1.18
C ILE A 75 -2.80 1.69 1.51
N ASP A 76 -1.56 1.94 1.91
CA ASP A 76 -1.00 3.29 2.04
C ASP A 76 -0.88 3.98 0.67
N ALA A 77 -0.93 5.32 0.67
CA ALA A 77 -0.75 6.13 -0.52
C ALA A 77 0.59 5.89 -1.25
N GLY A 78 1.67 5.51 -0.53
CA GLY A 78 2.95 5.13 -1.14
C GLY A 78 2.87 3.87 -2.01
N ILE A 79 1.86 3.03 -1.79
CA ILE A 79 1.57 1.81 -2.55
C ILE A 79 0.52 2.09 -3.64
N ALA A 80 -0.40 3.03 -3.41
CA ALA A 80 -1.55 3.33 -4.27
C ALA A 80 -1.20 4.09 -5.57
N THR A 81 -0.33 3.51 -6.42
CA THR A 81 -0.08 4.02 -7.77
C THR A 81 -1.22 3.67 -8.72
N GLU A 82 -1.42 4.45 -9.78
CA GLU A 82 -2.46 4.18 -10.78
C GLU A 82 -2.34 2.77 -11.40
N GLU A 83 -1.11 2.30 -11.61
CA GLU A 83 -0.86 0.94 -12.08
C GLU A 83 -1.40 -0.12 -11.12
N ASN A 84 -1.17 0.06 -9.81
CA ASN A 84 -1.67 -0.83 -8.78
C ASN A 84 -3.20 -0.77 -8.67
N LEU A 85 -3.79 0.42 -8.69
CA LEU A 85 -5.24 0.58 -8.62
C LEU A 85 -5.93 -0.03 -9.84
N ARG A 86 -5.36 0.14 -11.04
CA ARG A 86 -5.85 -0.52 -12.26
C ARG A 86 -5.78 -2.04 -12.13
N MET A 87 -4.65 -2.57 -11.65
CA MET A 87 -4.48 -4.02 -11.42
C MET A 87 -5.53 -4.57 -10.45
N LEU A 88 -5.84 -3.85 -9.36
CA LEU A 88 -6.89 -4.23 -8.41
C LEU A 88 -8.29 -4.23 -9.07
N ARG A 89 -8.60 -3.21 -9.89
CA ARG A 89 -9.89 -3.14 -10.62
C ARG A 89 -10.02 -4.26 -11.66
N GLU A 90 -8.97 -4.55 -12.42
CA GLU A 90 -8.95 -5.65 -13.41
C GLU A 90 -9.17 -7.01 -12.74
N GLN A 91 -8.63 -7.19 -11.52
CA GLN A 91 -8.83 -8.38 -10.70
C GLN A 91 -10.17 -8.40 -9.96
N LYS A 92 -11.03 -7.38 -10.14
CA LYS A 92 -12.32 -7.22 -9.44
C LYS A 92 -12.17 -7.29 -7.91
N ARG A 93 -11.12 -6.67 -7.38
CA ARG A 93 -10.88 -6.59 -5.94
C ARG A 93 -11.36 -5.26 -5.37
N ASP A 94 -11.97 -5.33 -4.20
CA ASP A 94 -12.29 -4.15 -3.41
C ASP A 94 -11.04 -3.64 -2.68
N TYR A 95 -10.89 -2.33 -2.62
CA TYR A 95 -9.76 -1.70 -1.94
C TYR A 95 -10.10 -0.36 -1.30
N VAL A 96 -9.32 0.00 -0.29
CA VAL A 96 -9.29 1.30 0.36
C VAL A 96 -7.87 1.83 0.27
N CYS A 97 -7.71 3.06 -0.21
CA CYS A 97 -6.41 3.69 -0.27
C CYS A 97 -6.47 5.17 0.10
N LEU A 98 -5.36 5.68 0.63
CA LEU A 98 -5.14 7.11 0.73
C LEU A 98 -4.68 7.64 -0.65
N TYR A 99 -5.29 8.72 -1.12
CA TYR A 99 -4.96 9.33 -2.41
C TYR A 99 -4.34 10.71 -2.18
N TRP A 100 -3.16 10.97 -2.75
CA TRP A 100 -2.56 12.31 -2.68
C TRP A 100 -3.22 13.22 -3.72
N LEU A 101 -3.95 14.25 -3.26
CA LEU A 101 -4.65 15.23 -4.09
C LEU A 101 -3.76 15.92 -5.15
N LYS A 102 -2.44 16.01 -4.91
CA LYS A 102 -1.47 16.57 -5.88
C LYS A 102 -1.25 15.70 -7.13
N MET A 103 -1.83 14.50 -7.19
CA MET A 103 -1.70 13.60 -8.34
C MET A 103 -2.93 13.70 -9.26
N LYS A 104 -2.91 14.72 -10.13
CA LYS A 104 -3.75 14.95 -11.33
C LYS A 104 -5.23 15.23 -11.09
N ASP A 105 -5.63 16.47 -11.38
CA ASP A 105 -7.00 17.01 -11.36
C ASP A 105 -8.04 16.12 -12.08
N ARG A 106 -7.61 15.39 -13.12
CA ARG A 106 -8.49 14.51 -13.91
C ARG A 106 -9.17 13.41 -13.09
N HIS A 107 -8.49 12.83 -12.09
CA HIS A 107 -9.10 11.78 -11.27
C HIS A 107 -10.02 12.35 -10.18
N ILE A 108 -9.73 13.56 -9.70
CA ILE A 108 -10.64 14.24 -8.76
C ILE A 108 -11.97 14.49 -9.46
N ALA A 109 -11.96 15.00 -10.69
CA ALA A 109 -13.19 15.22 -11.46
C ALA A 109 -14.00 13.92 -11.65
N GLU A 110 -13.35 12.81 -11.97
CA GLU A 110 -14.05 11.52 -12.12
C GLU A 110 -14.58 10.97 -10.78
N ILE A 111 -13.84 11.14 -9.68
CA ILE A 111 -14.29 10.79 -8.33
C ILE A 111 -15.44 11.70 -7.90
N GLU A 112 -15.43 12.98 -8.24
CA GLU A 112 -16.52 13.90 -7.95
C GLU A 112 -17.77 13.61 -8.77
N GLU A 113 -17.62 13.18 -10.02
CA GLU A 113 -18.73 12.80 -10.91
C GLU A 113 -19.38 11.47 -10.48
N LYS A 114 -18.58 10.46 -10.15
CA LYS A 114 -19.07 9.08 -9.89
C LYS A 114 -19.12 8.71 -8.42
N GLY A 115 -18.41 9.44 -7.56
CA GLY A 115 -18.30 9.17 -6.14
C GLY A 115 -19.52 9.65 -5.37
N ARG A 116 -19.75 9.02 -4.22
CA ARG A 116 -20.71 9.54 -3.23
C ARG A 116 -19.95 10.31 -2.17
N ARG A 117 -20.40 11.53 -1.90
CA ARG A 117 -19.95 12.27 -0.71
C ARG A 117 -20.58 11.63 0.53
N LEU A 118 -19.75 11.42 1.54
CA LEU A 118 -20.19 10.93 2.84
C LEU A 118 -20.35 12.11 3.78
N THR A 119 -21.45 12.11 4.51
CA THR A 119 -21.70 13.05 5.60
C THR A 119 -21.57 12.33 6.94
N ASP A 120 -21.18 13.06 7.98
CA ASP A 120 -21.26 12.56 9.34
C ASP A 120 -22.73 12.49 9.82
N ARG A 121 -22.96 11.96 11.03
CA ARG A 121 -24.31 11.88 11.62
C ARG A 121 -24.98 13.24 11.87
N ARG A 122 -24.23 14.34 11.77
CA ARG A 122 -24.69 15.72 11.97
C ARG A 122 -24.93 16.44 10.64
N GLY A 123 -24.71 15.77 9.51
CA GLY A 123 -24.87 16.33 8.17
C GLY A 123 -23.67 17.12 7.68
N ASN A 124 -22.53 17.12 8.38
CA ASN A 124 -21.32 17.77 7.89
C ASN A 124 -20.66 16.90 6.81
N GLU A 125 -20.23 17.51 5.70
CA GLU A 125 -19.43 16.81 4.70
C GLU A 125 -18.11 16.33 5.34
N ILE A 126 -17.78 15.05 5.14
CA ILE A 126 -16.49 14.49 5.53
C ILE A 126 -15.50 14.86 4.42
N LEU A 127 -14.87 16.02 4.57
CA LEU A 127 -13.83 16.48 3.66
C LEU A 127 -12.49 15.81 4.01
N PRO A 128 -11.68 15.43 3.00
CA PRO A 128 -10.32 14.99 3.26
C PRO A 128 -9.54 16.17 3.84
N ASN A 129 -9.11 16.07 5.10
CA ASN A 129 -8.27 17.10 5.72
C ASN A 129 -6.96 17.20 4.94
N GLY A 130 -6.66 18.40 4.46
CA GLY A 130 -5.40 18.75 3.80
C GLY A 130 -4.20 18.75 4.75
#